data_AF-A0A5M6ZAI2-F1
#
_entry.id   AF-A0A5M6ZAI2-F1
#
_cell.length_a   1.000
_cell.length_b   1.000
_cell.length_c   1.000
_cell.angle_alpha   90.00
_cell.angle_beta   90.00
_cell.angle_gamma   90.00
#
_symmetry.space_group_name_H-M   'P 1'
#
loop_
_entity.id
_entity.type
_entity.pdbx_description
1 polymer ?
#
loop_
_entity_poly.entity_id
_entity_poly.type
_entity_poly.pdbx_seq_one_letter_code
_entity_poly.pdbx_strand_id
1 'polypeptide(L)'
;MPPVNFAAAFLPNQRADADQYWIALGLIAAVDFLRLSLLGPQAAVVWPMIAFFVLAAHINRLRHAGRRVDLAVVPLLTAWLGKFAAGVLAMTFAVLPLYMDMMDERGVDINDPAAVSEAAYDPAFQQALAERLSTDEALARQIADAGAWPSMWAFWIVIGLFAVWFARMGRDVRPAPPRG
;
A
#
# COMPACT_ATOMS: atom_id res chain seq x y z
N MET A 1 -0.52 32.82 5.70
CA MET A 1 -0.96 31.41 5.87
C MET A 1 -1.49 31.26 7.28
N PRO A 2 -2.68 30.67 7.49
CA PRO A 2 -3.12 30.32 8.84
C PRO A 2 -2.14 29.30 9.47
N PRO A 3 -2.00 29.26 10.80
CA PRO A 3 -1.12 28.32 11.48
C PRO A 3 -1.54 26.87 11.18
N VAL A 4 -0.55 25.98 10.98
CA VAL A 4 -0.80 24.55 10.76
C VAL A 4 -1.43 23.96 12.01
N ASN A 5 -2.70 23.54 11.90
CA ASN A 5 -3.39 22.87 12.98
C ASN A 5 -3.23 21.36 12.83
N PHE A 6 -2.23 20.80 13.52
CA PHE A 6 -1.98 19.35 13.51
C PHE A 6 -3.15 18.53 14.05
N ALA A 7 -3.92 19.06 15.00
CA ALA A 7 -5.13 18.39 15.46
C ALA A 7 -6.16 18.27 14.32
N ALA A 8 -6.28 19.30 13.46
CA ALA A 8 -7.13 19.25 12.27
C ALA A 8 -6.63 18.28 11.18
N ALA A 9 -5.33 18.05 11.14
CA ALA A 9 -4.69 17.17 10.18
C ALA A 9 -4.79 15.69 10.56
N PHE A 10 -4.79 15.36 11.87
CA PHE A 10 -4.65 13.98 12.34
C PHE A 10 -5.81 13.43 13.19
N LEU A 11 -6.64 14.29 13.79
CA LEU A 11 -7.81 13.82 14.54
C LEU A 11 -9.03 13.70 13.63
N PRO A 12 -9.81 12.62 13.73
CA PRO A 12 -11.08 12.54 13.04
C PRO A 12 -11.99 13.69 13.50
N ASN A 13 -12.96 14.04 12.66
CA ASN A 13 -14.01 15.03 12.95
C ASN A 13 -13.63 16.50 12.70
N GLN A 14 -12.47 16.78 12.10
CA GLN A 14 -11.99 18.13 11.83
C GLN A 14 -12.23 18.54 10.38
N ARG A 15 -12.05 19.83 10.07
CA ARG A 15 -12.11 20.34 8.69
C ARG A 15 -10.70 20.75 8.27
N ALA A 16 -10.12 20.01 7.33
CA ALA A 16 -8.80 20.29 6.78
C ALA A 16 -8.91 20.94 5.40
N ASP A 17 -8.28 22.10 5.22
CA ASP A 17 -8.10 22.69 3.90
C ASP A 17 -7.09 21.87 3.05
N ALA A 18 -6.84 22.30 1.81
CA ALA A 18 -5.98 21.54 0.90
C ALA A 18 -4.53 21.46 1.39
N ASP A 19 -4.00 22.53 1.96
CA ASP A 19 -2.60 22.59 2.43
C ASP A 19 -2.42 21.70 3.66
N GLN A 20 -3.34 21.78 4.62
CA GLN A 20 -3.35 20.91 5.81
C GLN A 20 -3.48 19.44 5.44
N TYR A 21 -4.28 19.13 4.42
CA TYR A 21 -4.44 17.76 3.92
C TYR A 21 -3.15 17.22 3.30
N TRP A 22 -2.45 18.00 2.47
CA TRP A 22 -1.16 17.60 1.91
C TRP A 22 -0.09 17.42 2.99
N ILE A 23 -0.03 18.32 3.97
CA ILE A 23 0.89 18.21 5.10
C ILE A 23 0.61 16.93 5.90
N ALA A 24 -0.66 16.63 6.20
CA ALA A 24 -1.03 15.38 6.86
C ALA A 24 -0.53 14.17 6.08
N LEU A 25 -0.85 14.07 4.79
CA LEU A 25 -0.45 12.94 3.96
C LEU A 25 1.08 12.81 3.86
N GLY A 26 1.81 13.92 3.70
CA GLY A 26 3.27 13.90 3.64
C GLY A 26 3.91 13.41 4.94
N LEU A 27 3.38 13.86 6.09
CA LEU A 27 3.84 13.39 7.40
C LEU A 27 3.51 11.91 7.62
N ILE A 28 2.31 11.46 7.23
CA ILE A 28 1.94 10.03 7.33
C ILE A 28 2.86 9.18 6.44
N ALA A 29 3.18 9.65 5.22
CA ALA A 29 4.11 8.97 4.32
C ALA A 29 5.52 8.89 4.90
N ALA A 30 6.00 9.96 5.53
CA ALA A 30 7.29 9.95 6.22
C ALA A 30 7.29 8.95 7.40
N VAL A 31 6.23 8.90 8.20
CA VAL A 31 6.09 7.91 9.28
C VAL A 31 6.02 6.49 8.73
N ASP A 32 5.32 6.25 7.61
CA ASP A 32 5.24 4.93 6.97
C ASP A 32 6.60 4.48 6.40
N PHE A 33 7.37 5.42 5.82
CA PHE A 33 8.75 5.17 5.39
C PHE A 33 9.65 4.78 6.57
N LEU A 34 9.58 5.52 7.68
CA LEU A 34 10.33 5.20 8.90
C LEU A 34 9.88 3.87 9.50
N ARG A 35 8.58 3.57 9.48
CA ARG A 35 8.03 2.29 9.93
C ARG A 35 8.69 1.12 9.20
N LEU A 36 8.79 1.18 7.87
CA LEU A 36 9.48 0.13 7.10
C LEU A 36 10.99 0.10 7.34
N SER A 37 11.62 1.27 7.43
CA SER A 37 13.08 1.36 7.57
C SER A 37 13.57 0.90 8.95
N LEU A 38 12.75 1.02 9.99
CA LEU A 38 13.17 0.76 11.38
C LEU A 38 12.62 -0.54 11.97
N LEU A 39 11.44 -1.01 11.54
CA LEU A 39 10.74 -2.10 12.23
C LEU A 39 10.82 -3.45 11.51
N GLY A 40 11.36 -3.51 10.29
CA GLY A 40 11.51 -4.74 9.52
C GLY A 40 10.21 -5.58 9.50
N PRO A 41 10.26 -6.87 9.87
CA PRO A 41 9.07 -7.74 9.88
C PRO A 41 7.92 -7.25 10.77
N GLN A 42 8.22 -6.53 11.87
CA GLN A 42 7.19 -6.02 12.79
C GLN A 42 6.42 -4.83 12.21
N ALA A 43 6.92 -4.24 11.12
CA ALA A 43 6.26 -3.11 10.47
C ALA A 43 4.81 -3.42 10.10
N ALA A 44 4.48 -4.67 9.74
CA ALA A 44 3.13 -5.08 9.38
C ALA A 44 2.09 -4.79 10.48
N VAL A 45 2.46 -4.97 11.76
CA VAL A 45 1.57 -4.77 12.91
C VAL A 45 1.19 -3.29 13.10
N VAL A 46 2.09 -2.38 12.72
CA VAL A 46 1.91 -0.93 12.87
C VAL A 46 1.16 -0.32 11.67
N TRP A 47 1.05 -1.04 10.55
CA TRP A 47 0.40 -0.54 9.34
C TRP A 47 -1.08 -0.11 9.50
N PRO A 48 -1.94 -0.80 10.28
CA PRO A 48 -3.32 -0.35 10.50
C PRO A 48 -3.43 1.07 11.07
N MET A 49 -2.44 1.51 11.85
CA MET A 49 -2.37 2.88 12.36
C MET A 49 -2.14 3.89 11.22
N ILE A 50 -1.29 3.56 10.25
CA ILE A 50 -1.08 4.36 9.03
C ILE A 50 -2.39 4.47 8.25
N ALA A 51 -3.06 3.33 8.02
CA ALA A 51 -4.35 3.27 7.32
C ALA A 51 -5.41 4.14 8.02
N PHE A 52 -5.47 4.11 9.35
CA PHE A 52 -6.36 4.94 10.15
C PHE A 52 -6.10 6.44 9.93
N PHE A 53 -4.84 6.89 10.00
CA PHE A 53 -4.52 8.30 9.80
C PHE A 53 -4.77 8.77 8.37
N VAL A 54 -4.49 7.92 7.38
CA VAL A 54 -4.85 8.20 5.97
C VAL A 54 -6.36 8.37 5.84
N LEU A 55 -7.16 7.47 6.43
CA LEU A 55 -8.62 7.57 6.40
C LEU A 55 -9.11 8.87 7.07
N ALA A 56 -8.57 9.20 8.24
CA ALA A 56 -8.91 10.43 8.95
C ALA A 56 -8.62 11.69 8.12
N ALA A 57 -7.45 11.74 7.45
CA ALA A 57 -7.09 12.86 6.57
C ALA A 57 -8.09 13.02 5.41
N HIS A 58 -8.48 11.93 4.76
CA HIS A 58 -9.47 11.94 3.68
C HIS A 58 -10.86 12.38 4.18
N ILE A 59 -11.31 11.87 5.34
CA ILE A 59 -12.57 12.27 5.97
C ILE A 59 -12.58 13.78 6.26
N ASN A 60 -11.50 14.31 6.86
CA ASN A 60 -11.42 15.72 7.22
C ASN A 60 -11.43 16.62 5.98
N ARG A 61 -10.79 16.18 4.89
CA ARG A 61 -10.79 16.91 3.61
C ARG A 61 -12.16 16.93 2.94
N LEU A 62 -12.84 15.79 2.89
CA LEU A 62 -14.21 15.67 2.35
C LEU A 62 -15.19 16.50 3.16
N ARG A 63 -15.05 16.48 4.48
CA ARG A 63 -15.87 17.31 5.37
C ARG A 63 -15.67 18.80 5.14
N HIS A 64 -14.43 19.23 4.93
CA HIS A 64 -14.16 20.63 4.57
C HIS A 64 -14.81 20.99 3.23
N ALA A 65 -14.82 20.08 2.24
CA ALA A 65 -15.50 20.26 0.97
C ALA A 65 -17.05 20.20 1.05
N GLY A 66 -17.62 19.75 2.17
CA GLY A 66 -19.07 19.54 2.31
C GLY A 66 -19.58 18.29 1.60
N ARG A 67 -18.70 17.30 1.35
CA ARG A 67 -19.03 16.03 0.67
C ARG A 67 -19.31 14.92 1.68
N ARG A 68 -19.88 13.82 1.19
CA ARG A 68 -20.14 12.62 2.00
C ARG A 68 -18.81 11.98 2.42
N VAL A 69 -18.65 11.72 3.72
CA VAL A 69 -17.38 11.25 4.32
C VAL A 69 -17.10 9.77 4.09
N ASP A 70 -18.13 8.98 3.78
CA ASP A 70 -18.04 7.57 3.40
C ASP A 70 -17.20 7.35 2.13
N LEU A 71 -17.12 8.37 1.27
CA LEU A 71 -16.24 8.35 0.09
C LEU A 71 -14.75 8.25 0.43
N ALA A 72 -14.34 8.52 1.67
CA ALA A 72 -12.94 8.34 2.10
C ALA A 72 -12.50 6.87 2.14
N VAL A 73 -13.44 5.92 2.17
CA VAL A 73 -13.13 4.48 2.17
C VAL A 73 -12.60 4.02 0.81
N VAL A 74 -13.10 4.62 -0.28
CA VAL A 74 -12.70 4.28 -1.66
C VAL A 74 -11.18 4.38 -1.88
N PRO A 75 -10.51 5.52 -1.64
CA PRO A 75 -9.07 5.63 -1.85
C PRO A 75 -8.29 4.62 -1.00
N LEU A 76 -8.72 4.37 0.23
CA LEU A 76 -8.05 3.43 1.11
C LEU A 76 -8.17 1.98 0.62
N LEU A 77 -9.36 1.56 0.20
CA LEU A 77 -9.57 0.21 -0.34
C LEU A 77 -8.80 0.00 -1.65
N THR A 78 -8.83 0.98 -2.56
CA THR A 78 -8.07 0.89 -3.81
C THR A 78 -6.56 0.86 -3.54
N ALA A 79 -6.07 1.69 -2.62
CA ALA A 79 -4.66 1.69 -2.25
C ALA A 79 -4.25 0.39 -1.56
N TRP A 80 -5.11 -0.19 -0.73
CA TRP A 80 -4.87 -1.49 -0.10
C TRP A 80 -4.79 -2.64 -1.12
N LEU A 81 -5.68 -2.65 -2.13
CA LEU A 81 -5.60 -3.61 -3.22
C LEU A 81 -4.31 -3.45 -4.04
N GLY A 82 -3.92 -2.22 -4.38
CA GLY A 82 -2.66 -1.94 -5.05
C GLY A 82 -1.45 -2.37 -4.23
N LYS A 83 -1.49 -2.09 -2.91
CA LYS A 83 -0.49 -2.51 -1.93
C LYS A 83 -0.30 -4.03 -1.90
N PHE A 84 -1.40 -4.78 -1.91
CA PHE A 84 -1.40 -6.23 -1.90
C PHE A 84 -0.85 -6.79 -3.22
N ALA A 85 -1.37 -6.33 -4.36
CA ALA A 85 -0.94 -6.78 -5.68
C ALA A 85 0.55 -6.53 -5.92
N ALA A 86 1.05 -5.33 -5.62
CA ALA A 86 2.47 -5.01 -5.79
C ALA A 86 3.38 -5.81 -4.84
N GLY A 87 2.92 -6.05 -3.60
CA GLY A 87 3.65 -6.89 -2.65
C GLY A 87 3.78 -8.33 -3.14
N VAL A 88 2.67 -8.93 -3.55
CA VAL A 88 2.66 -10.31 -4.09
C VAL A 88 3.52 -10.42 -5.34
N LEU A 89 3.38 -9.49 -6.29
CA LEU A 89 4.19 -9.51 -7.51
C LEU A 89 5.70 -9.43 -7.20
N ALA A 90 6.10 -8.55 -6.30
CA ALA A 90 7.50 -8.43 -5.90
C ALA A 90 8.03 -9.68 -5.17
N MET A 91 7.22 -10.29 -4.30
CA MET A 91 7.55 -11.58 -3.67
C MET A 91 7.73 -12.68 -4.73
N THR A 92 6.83 -12.74 -5.73
CA THR A 92 6.94 -13.71 -6.83
C THR A 92 8.23 -13.52 -7.62
N PHE A 93 8.60 -12.28 -7.96
CA PHE A 93 9.87 -12.01 -8.64
C PHE A 93 11.09 -12.37 -7.79
N ALA A 94 11.00 -12.27 -6.46
CA ALA A 94 12.08 -12.67 -5.55
C ALA A 94 12.21 -14.19 -5.43
N VAL A 95 11.13 -14.95 -5.60
CA VAL A 95 11.13 -16.44 -5.60
C VAL A 95 11.67 -17.00 -6.92
N LEU A 96 11.54 -16.25 -8.02
CA LEU A 96 11.85 -16.77 -9.36
C LEU A 96 13.28 -17.32 -9.52
N PRO A 97 14.35 -16.70 -8.99
CA PRO A 97 15.70 -17.27 -9.08
C PRO A 97 15.81 -18.63 -8.38
N LEU A 98 15.31 -18.74 -7.14
CA LEU A 98 15.27 -20.00 -6.40
C LEU A 98 14.52 -21.08 -7.18
N TYR A 99 13.41 -20.70 -7.79
CA TYR A 99 12.58 -21.60 -8.57
C TYR A 99 13.35 -22.18 -9.77
N MET A 100 14.10 -21.33 -10.48
CA MET A 100 14.94 -21.74 -11.61
C MET A 100 16.13 -22.61 -11.16
N ASP A 101 16.77 -22.26 -10.05
CA ASP A 101 17.88 -23.04 -9.50
C ASP A 101 17.41 -24.46 -9.12
N MET A 102 16.24 -24.59 -8.47
CA MET A 102 15.66 -25.90 -8.12
C MET A 102 15.23 -26.72 -9.35
N MET A 103 14.91 -26.07 -10.47
CA MET A 103 14.61 -26.75 -11.74
C MET A 103 15.89 -27.28 -12.38
N ASP A 104 16.95 -26.47 -12.40
CA ASP A 104 18.27 -26.85 -12.92
C ASP A 104 18.88 -28.00 -12.11
N GLU A 105 18.79 -27.95 -10.77
CA GLU A 105 19.22 -29.05 -9.88
C GLU A 105 18.51 -30.39 -10.15
N ARG A 106 17.30 -30.34 -10.71
CA ARG A 106 16.51 -31.52 -11.10
C ARG A 106 16.74 -31.95 -12.54
N GLY A 107 17.63 -31.26 -13.26
CA GLY A 107 17.95 -31.54 -14.66
C GLY A 107 16.87 -31.07 -15.65
N VAL A 108 16.01 -30.12 -15.26
CA VAL A 108 15.07 -29.47 -16.18
C VAL A 108 15.84 -28.47 -17.03
N ASP A 109 15.70 -28.54 -18.36
CA ASP A 109 16.29 -27.54 -19.25
C ASP A 109 15.53 -26.21 -19.11
N ILE A 110 16.13 -25.27 -18.38
CA ILE A 110 15.58 -23.93 -18.16
C ILE A 110 15.46 -23.08 -19.45
N ASN A 111 16.11 -23.50 -20.54
CA ASN A 111 16.02 -22.84 -21.84
C ASN A 111 14.86 -23.37 -22.70
N ASP A 112 14.22 -24.47 -22.30
CA ASP A 112 13.04 -25.01 -22.95
C ASP A 112 11.77 -24.60 -22.18
N PRO A 113 10.96 -23.66 -22.72
CA PRO A 113 9.72 -23.22 -22.08
C PRO A 113 8.71 -24.35 -21.84
N ALA A 114 8.72 -25.39 -22.67
CA ALA A 114 7.83 -26.54 -22.51
C ALA A 114 8.24 -27.38 -21.29
N ALA A 115 9.54 -27.66 -21.15
CA ALA A 115 10.09 -28.40 -20.01
C ALA A 115 9.90 -27.65 -18.68
N VAL A 116 10.15 -26.34 -18.66
CA VAL A 116 9.90 -25.49 -17.49
C VAL A 116 8.41 -25.49 -17.12
N SER A 117 7.52 -25.36 -18.10
CA SER A 117 6.08 -25.40 -17.85
C SER A 117 5.64 -26.76 -17.29
N GLU A 118 6.12 -27.87 -17.84
CA GLU A 118 5.77 -29.22 -17.37
C GLU A 118 6.23 -29.44 -15.92
N ALA A 119 7.49 -29.10 -15.63
CA ALA A 119 8.04 -29.18 -14.28
C ALA A 119 7.33 -28.24 -13.29
N ALA A 120 6.81 -27.10 -13.76
CA ALA A 120 6.11 -26.14 -12.92
C ALA A 120 4.78 -26.65 -12.35
N TYR A 121 4.10 -27.51 -13.10
CA TYR A 121 2.83 -28.12 -12.69
C TYR A 121 3.00 -29.46 -11.97
N ASP A 122 4.23 -29.94 -11.80
CA ASP A 122 4.51 -31.15 -11.04
C ASP A 122 4.20 -30.94 -9.53
N PRO A 123 3.25 -31.70 -8.95
CA PRO A 123 2.95 -31.61 -7.53
C PRO A 123 4.16 -31.89 -6.62
N ALA A 124 5.08 -32.77 -7.03
CA ALA A 124 6.29 -33.09 -6.25
C ALA A 124 7.24 -31.88 -6.22
N PHE A 125 7.37 -31.18 -7.35
CA PHE A 125 8.14 -29.94 -7.42
C PHE A 125 7.58 -28.87 -6.47
N GLN A 126 6.25 -28.66 -6.51
CA GLN A 126 5.58 -27.67 -5.67
C GLN A 126 5.69 -28.00 -4.18
N GLN A 127 5.57 -29.28 -3.80
CA GLN A 127 5.76 -29.70 -2.40
C GLN A 127 7.18 -29.43 -1.92
N ALA A 128 8.18 -29.75 -2.73
CA ALA A 128 9.57 -29.49 -2.35
C ALA A 128 9.90 -28.00 -2.26
N LEU A 129 9.31 -27.16 -3.12
CA LEU A 129 9.43 -25.70 -3.00
C LEU A 129 8.81 -25.21 -1.68
N ALA A 130 7.62 -25.71 -1.34
CA ALA A 130 6.96 -25.37 -0.08
C ALA A 130 7.78 -25.85 1.14
N GLU A 131 8.36 -27.05 1.08
CA GLU A 131 9.27 -27.58 2.10
C GLU A 131 10.52 -26.71 2.23
N ARG A 132 11.13 -26.31 1.11
CA ARG A 132 12.30 -25.43 1.12
C ARG A 132 12.00 -24.07 1.76
N LEU A 133 10.86 -23.47 1.43
CA LEU A 133 10.43 -22.18 2.00
C LEU A 133 10.05 -22.28 3.48
N SER A 134 9.56 -23.44 3.94
CA SER A 134 9.21 -23.63 5.36
C SER A 134 10.40 -24.00 6.23
N THR A 135 11.44 -24.61 5.66
CA THR A 135 12.66 -25.02 6.39
C THR A 135 13.73 -23.93 6.41
N ASP A 136 13.77 -23.06 5.40
CA ASP A 136 14.70 -21.94 5.34
C ASP A 136 14.00 -20.62 5.72
N GLU A 137 13.99 -20.32 7.02
CA GLU A 137 13.40 -19.08 7.54
C GLU A 137 14.06 -17.82 6.98
N ALA A 138 15.35 -17.86 6.66
CA ALA A 138 16.07 -16.69 6.17
C ALA A 138 15.61 -16.34 4.74
N LEU A 139 15.47 -17.36 3.90
CA LEU A 139 14.92 -17.24 2.55
C LEU A 139 13.47 -16.76 2.58
N ALA A 140 12.63 -17.34 3.44
CA ALA A 140 11.24 -16.92 3.59
C ALA A 140 11.12 -15.44 4.00
N ARG A 141 11.98 -14.97 4.91
CA ARG A 141 12.04 -13.56 5.31
C ARG A 141 12.53 -12.67 4.18
N GLN A 142 13.56 -13.07 3.45
CA GLN A 142 14.06 -12.32 2.30
C GLN A 142 12.98 -12.10 1.24
N ILE A 143 12.22 -13.14 0.92
CA ILE A 143 11.08 -13.05 -0.01
C ILE A 143 10.02 -12.11 0.54
N ALA A 144 9.64 -12.25 1.81
CA ALA A 144 8.65 -11.37 2.43
C ALA A 144 9.09 -9.90 2.41
N ASP A 145 10.36 -9.62 2.69
CA ASP A 145 10.93 -8.28 2.71
C ASP A 145 11.03 -7.66 1.31
N ALA A 146 11.23 -8.48 0.26
CA ALA A 146 11.22 -8.03 -1.13
C ALA A 146 9.87 -7.38 -1.51
N GLY A 147 8.77 -7.83 -0.89
CA GLY A 147 7.45 -7.25 -1.07
C GLY A 147 7.23 -5.91 -0.37
N ALA A 148 8.02 -5.56 0.66
CA ALA A 148 7.71 -4.46 1.56
C ALA A 148 7.75 -3.07 0.87
N TRP A 149 8.83 -2.78 0.15
CA TRP A 149 9.02 -1.50 -0.54
C TRP A 149 8.09 -1.30 -1.74
N PRO A 150 7.97 -2.26 -2.68
CA PRO A 150 7.04 -2.13 -3.81
C PRO A 150 5.59 -1.95 -3.34
N SER A 151 5.20 -2.69 -2.31
CA SER A 151 3.90 -2.57 -1.65
C SER A 151 3.66 -1.16 -1.09
N MET A 152 4.65 -0.54 -0.43
CA MET A 152 4.55 0.82 0.07
C MET A 152 4.38 1.85 -1.05
N TRP A 153 5.20 1.76 -2.10
CA TRP A 153 5.13 2.69 -3.23
C TRP A 153 3.78 2.60 -3.94
N ALA A 154 3.28 1.40 -4.22
CA ALA A 154 1.97 1.22 -4.84
C ALA A 154 0.85 1.85 -4.00
N PHE A 155 0.87 1.67 -2.68
CA PHE A 155 -0.08 2.31 -1.77
C PHE A 155 -0.05 3.84 -1.91
N TRP A 156 1.13 4.46 -1.79
CA TRP A 156 1.25 5.91 -1.81
C TRP A 156 1.01 6.54 -3.18
N ILE A 157 1.31 5.84 -4.27
CA ILE A 157 0.95 6.29 -5.62
C ILE A 157 -0.57 6.41 -5.74
N VAL A 158 -1.31 5.38 -5.33
CA VAL A 158 -2.79 5.42 -5.37
C VAL A 158 -3.32 6.52 -4.47
N ILE A 159 -2.84 6.62 -3.21
CA ILE A 159 -3.25 7.70 -2.30
C ILE A 159 -2.94 9.07 -2.89
N GLY A 160 -1.77 9.26 -3.49
CA GLY A 160 -1.36 10.52 -4.13
C GLY A 160 -2.29 10.93 -5.27
N LEU A 161 -2.68 9.98 -6.12
CA LEU A 161 -3.64 10.23 -7.21
C LEU A 161 -5.00 10.69 -6.67
N PHE A 162 -5.52 10.02 -5.65
CA PHE A 162 -6.77 10.45 -4.99
C PHE A 162 -6.61 11.77 -4.24
N ALA A 163 -5.45 12.01 -3.63
CA ALA A 163 -5.17 13.24 -2.91
C ALA A 163 -5.19 14.45 -3.84
N VAL A 164 -4.63 14.33 -5.05
CA VAL A 164 -4.75 15.37 -6.09
C VAL A 164 -6.21 15.66 -6.40
N TRP A 165 -7.05 14.64 -6.54
CA TRP A 165 -8.47 14.82 -6.82
C TRP A 165 -9.21 15.49 -5.64
N PHE A 166 -9.01 15.02 -4.41
CA PHE A 166 -9.62 15.58 -3.21
C PHE A 166 -9.15 17.00 -2.90
N ALA A 167 -7.87 17.31 -3.13
CA ALA A 167 -7.32 18.65 -2.94
C ALA A 167 -8.04 19.70 -3.81
N ARG A 168 -8.50 19.32 -5.00
CA ARG A 168 -9.19 20.22 -5.94
C ARG A 168 -10.67 20.47 -5.62
N MET A 169 -11.25 19.80 -4.61
CA MET A 169 -12.66 19.98 -4.27
C MET A 169 -12.93 21.30 -3.53
N GLY A 170 -13.66 22.24 -4.16
CA GLY A 170 -14.13 23.45 -3.49
C GLY A 170 -15.18 23.16 -2.41
N ARG A 171 -15.45 24.14 -1.54
CA ARG A 171 -16.66 24.14 -0.72
C ARG A 171 -17.86 24.34 -1.64
N ASP A 172 -18.87 23.46 -1.58
CA ASP A 172 -20.16 23.75 -2.19
C ASP A 172 -20.77 24.99 -1.50
N VAL A 173 -20.59 26.17 -2.10
CA VAL A 173 -21.31 27.37 -1.68
C VAL A 173 -22.70 27.26 -2.31
N ARG A 174 -23.70 26.79 -1.55
CA ARG A 174 -25.09 26.99 -1.96
C ARG A 174 -25.33 28.51 -2.02
N PRO A 175 -25.83 29.06 -3.15
CA PRO A 175 -26.23 30.46 -3.18
C PRO A 175 -27.27 30.69 -2.08
N ALA A 176 -27.09 31.78 -1.32
CA ALA A 176 -28.06 32.17 -0.31
C ALA A 176 -29.45 32.31 -0.96
N PRO A 177 -30.54 31.88 -0.30
CA PRO A 177 -31.87 32.10 -0.83
C PRO A 177 -32.07 33.61 -1.06
N PRO A 178 -32.77 34.02 -2.13
CA PRO A 178 -33.04 35.42 -2.40
C PRO A 178 -33.71 36.02 -1.16
N ARG A 179 -33.17 37.15 -0.68
CA ARG A 179 -33.85 37.96 0.33
C ARG A 179 -35.11 38.50 -0.35
N GLY A 180 -36.27 37.99 0.06
CA GLY A 180 -37.57 38.55 -0.30
C GLY A 180 -37.78 39.93 0.31
#